data_AF-A0A7S1SUY8-F1
#
_entry.id   AF-A0A7S1SUY8-F1
#
_cell.length_a   1.000
_cell.length_b   1.000
_cell.length_c   1.000
_cell.angle_alpha   90.00
_cell.angle_beta   90.00
_cell.angle_gamma   90.00
#
_symmetry.space_group_name_H-M   'P 1'
#
loop_
_entity.id
_entity.type
_entity.pdbx_description
1 polymer ?
#
loop_
_entity_poly.entity_id
_entity_poly.type
_entity_poly.pdbx_seq_one_letter_code
_entity_poly.pdbx_strand_id
1 'polypeptide(L)'
;AWYDSHRDAILRSGERHQTGGGAEFAGGKRPDDEIDLFQFFSPSAFSGYNDGAKGFYTVYDALFSKLAEQESKAASSARTSQLPKFGLSAALHSEVSTFYAHWGSFATSKDFSWADQYNPASAPNRQVRRRMEEENKKFRKAARKEYNDTVRELVSYVKKRDKRLIAIQQAEAAKKAEREAAEAERRRREREERQRNASTYVEADWITASEGVAYEESEEEEEEEEKPPMG
;
A
#
# COMPACT_ATOMS: atom_id res chain seq x y z
N ALA A 1 17.44 5.36 -0.03
CA ALA A 1 18.13 6.26 0.91
C ALA A 1 17.14 7.31 1.45
N TRP A 2 16.30 6.94 2.43
CA TRP A 2 15.42 7.89 3.14
C TRP A 2 16.10 8.47 4.38
N TYR A 3 16.94 7.64 5.02
CA TYR A 3 17.76 8.00 6.18
C TYR A 3 18.70 9.18 5.95
N ASP A 4 19.09 9.50 4.71
CA ASP A 4 19.90 10.70 4.44
C ASP A 4 19.05 11.90 4.00
N SER A 5 17.90 11.68 3.37
CA SER A 5 17.05 12.73 2.83
C SER A 5 16.10 13.35 3.88
N HIS A 6 15.67 12.59 4.89
CA HIS A 6 14.66 13.03 5.86
C HIS A 6 15.20 13.15 7.30
N ARG A 7 16.30 12.46 7.62
CA ARG A 7 17.00 12.60 8.91
C ARG A 7 17.46 14.03 9.14
N ASP A 8 18.01 14.67 8.13
CA ASP A 8 18.48 16.04 8.24
C ASP A 8 17.33 17.05 8.30
N ALA A 9 16.19 16.79 7.67
CA ALA A 9 15.02 17.65 7.78
C ALA A 9 14.47 17.65 9.22
N ILE A 10 14.45 16.49 9.87
CA ILE A 10 13.85 16.35 11.21
C ILE A 10 14.85 16.58 12.35
N LEU A 11 16.14 16.24 12.18
CA LEU A 11 17.18 16.65 13.13
C LEU A 11 17.41 18.17 13.10
N ARG A 12 17.32 18.81 11.92
CA ARG A 12 17.37 20.28 11.84
C ARG A 12 16.07 20.94 12.30
N SER A 13 14.92 20.25 12.25
CA SER A 13 13.66 20.77 12.81
C SER A 13 13.59 20.70 14.33
N GLY A 14 14.39 19.85 14.97
CA GLY A 14 14.58 19.85 16.42
C GLY A 14 15.42 21.02 16.96
N GLU A 15 16.35 21.57 16.16
CA GLU A 15 17.41 22.44 16.72
C GLU A 15 17.80 23.67 15.90
N ARG A 16 17.31 23.89 14.66
CA ARG A 16 17.84 24.97 13.77
C ARG A 16 16.84 25.78 12.95
N HIS A 17 15.55 25.79 13.27
CA HIS A 17 14.64 26.82 12.75
C HIS A 17 14.49 28.05 13.68
N GLN A 18 15.39 28.22 14.65
CA GLN A 18 15.39 29.36 15.59
C GLN A 18 16.37 30.49 15.24
N THR A 19 17.28 30.33 14.28
CA THR A 19 18.39 31.30 14.07
C THR A 19 18.40 31.99 12.71
N GLY A 20 17.25 32.14 12.05
CA GLY A 20 17.18 32.66 10.68
C GLY A 20 16.17 33.79 10.40
N GLY A 21 15.54 34.38 11.41
CA GLY A 21 14.57 35.48 11.22
C GLY A 21 14.57 36.42 12.41
N GLY A 22 14.66 37.73 12.15
CA GLY A 22 14.79 38.77 13.17
C GLY A 22 13.72 38.72 14.26
N ALA A 23 14.20 38.61 15.51
CA ALA A 23 13.73 39.12 16.80
C ALA A 23 12.25 39.38 17.18
N GLU A 24 11.21 39.27 16.34
CA GLU A 24 9.85 39.69 16.77
C GLU A 24 8.77 38.60 16.84
N PHE A 25 8.93 37.46 16.17
CA PHE A 25 8.06 36.29 16.40
C PHE A 25 8.76 35.02 15.94
N ALA A 26 9.56 34.41 16.81
CA ALA A 26 9.91 33.01 16.63
C ALA A 26 8.62 32.22 16.89
N GLY A 27 8.19 31.39 15.93
CA GLY A 27 7.01 30.56 16.09
C GLY A 27 6.96 29.76 17.40
N GLY A 28 5.81 29.18 17.71
CA GLY A 28 5.66 28.43 18.96
C GLY A 28 6.72 27.33 19.11
N LYS A 29 7.18 27.10 20.35
CA LYS A 29 8.08 25.98 20.63
C LYS A 29 7.34 24.67 20.37
N ARG A 30 7.99 23.72 19.66
CA ARG A 30 7.48 22.36 19.55
C ARG A 30 7.26 21.77 20.95
N PRO A 31 6.16 21.05 21.21
CA PRO A 31 5.90 20.48 22.53
C PRO A 31 7.02 19.53 23.00
N ASP A 32 7.48 19.69 24.24
CA ASP A 32 8.57 18.89 24.81
C ASP A 32 8.18 17.41 25.01
N ASP A 33 6.88 17.11 25.05
CA ASP A 33 6.36 15.74 25.17
C ASP A 33 6.24 15.00 23.84
N GLU A 34 6.56 15.65 22.71
CA GLU A 34 6.45 15.05 21.39
C GLU A 34 7.45 13.90 21.20
N ILE A 35 6.97 12.78 20.66
CA ILE A 35 7.78 11.57 20.53
C ILE A 35 8.76 11.74 19.37
N ASP A 36 10.05 11.52 19.62
CA ASP A 36 11.02 11.37 18.54
C ASP A 36 10.81 10.00 17.87
N LEU A 37 10.16 10.00 16.71
CA LEU A 37 9.90 8.79 15.93
C LEU A 37 11.18 8.21 15.31
N PHE A 38 12.24 9.02 15.15
CA PHE A 38 13.46 8.60 14.44
C PHE A 38 14.22 7.49 15.15
N GLN A 39 14.23 7.52 16.49
CA GLN A 39 14.90 6.49 17.28
C GLN A 39 14.34 5.08 16.99
N PHE A 40 13.08 4.98 16.55
CA PHE A 40 12.40 3.72 16.27
C PHE A 40 12.59 3.18 14.85
N PHE A 41 13.29 3.91 13.97
CA PHE A 41 13.74 3.40 12.67
C PHE A 41 15.05 2.62 12.76
N SER A 42 15.68 2.59 13.94
CA SER A 42 16.94 1.88 14.15
C SER A 42 16.69 0.43 14.59
N PRO A 43 17.47 -0.54 14.06
CA PRO A 43 17.47 -1.91 14.59
C PRO A 43 17.87 -1.99 16.07
N SER A 44 18.54 -0.96 16.60
CA SER A 44 18.90 -0.87 18.03
C SER A 44 17.74 -0.46 18.94
N ALA A 45 16.60 -0.07 18.38
CA ALA A 45 15.42 0.32 19.15
C ALA A 45 14.81 -0.83 19.94
N PHE A 46 15.05 -2.08 19.51
CA PHE A 46 14.55 -3.29 20.14
C PHE A 46 15.62 -4.39 20.12
N SER A 47 15.44 -5.40 20.97
CA SER A 47 16.32 -6.56 21.11
C SER A 47 15.52 -7.85 20.95
N GLY A 48 15.63 -8.45 19.76
CA GLY A 48 14.92 -9.68 19.42
C GLY A 48 13.43 -9.50 19.13
N TYR A 49 12.83 -10.54 18.56
CA TYR A 49 11.41 -10.60 18.22
C TYR A 49 10.65 -11.38 19.28
N ASN A 50 10.56 -10.82 20.48
CA ASN A 50 9.91 -11.42 21.64
C ASN A 50 9.10 -10.37 22.43
N ASP A 51 8.42 -10.82 23.48
CA ASP A 51 7.62 -9.98 24.38
C ASP A 51 8.38 -9.53 25.64
N GLY A 52 9.72 -9.61 25.62
CA GLY A 52 10.55 -9.09 26.71
C GLY A 52 10.47 -7.57 26.80
N ALA A 53 10.99 -6.99 27.88
CA ALA A 53 10.91 -5.53 28.12
C ALA A 53 11.50 -4.66 27.00
N LYS A 54 12.52 -5.18 26.30
CA LYS A 54 13.13 -4.54 25.12
C LYS A 54 12.81 -5.26 23.81
N GLY A 55 11.88 -6.22 23.83
CA GLY A 55 11.50 -7.01 22.66
C GLY A 55 10.74 -6.16 21.65
N PHE A 56 10.81 -6.56 20.37
CA PHE A 56 10.13 -5.88 19.26
C PHE A 56 8.67 -5.53 19.57
N TYR A 57 7.90 -6.49 20.09
CA TYR A 57 6.47 -6.30 20.29
C TYR A 57 6.17 -5.31 21.41
N THR A 58 6.85 -5.44 22.55
CA THR A 58 6.71 -4.54 23.69
C THR A 58 7.11 -3.10 23.35
N VAL A 59 8.22 -2.92 22.63
CA VAL A 59 8.73 -1.59 22.25
C VAL A 59 7.75 -0.87 21.33
N TYR A 60 7.27 -1.53 20.28
CA TYR A 60 6.34 -0.91 19.33
C TYR A 60 4.93 -0.79 19.91
N ASP A 61 4.47 -1.70 20.77
CA ASP A 61 3.19 -1.56 21.46
C ASP A 61 3.16 -0.35 22.40
N ALA A 62 4.23 -0.13 23.17
CA ALA A 62 4.37 1.06 24.01
C ALA A 62 4.40 2.35 23.18
N LEU A 63 5.13 2.34 22.06
CA LEU A 63 5.22 3.49 21.15
C LEU A 63 3.85 3.87 20.56
N PHE A 64 3.15 2.90 19.97
CA PHE A 64 1.85 3.17 19.35
C PHE A 64 0.76 3.48 20.38
N SER A 65 0.86 2.94 21.59
CA SER A 65 0.00 3.33 22.71
C SER A 65 0.22 4.79 23.11
N LYS A 66 1.48 5.24 23.20
CA LYS A 66 1.80 6.65 23.50
C LYS A 66 1.34 7.58 22.38
N LEU A 67 1.49 7.18 21.11
CA LEU A 67 0.97 7.93 19.97
C LEU A 67 -0.56 8.03 20.02
N ALA A 68 -1.26 6.92 20.30
CA ALA A 68 -2.71 6.91 20.44
C ALA A 68 -3.18 7.86 21.56
N GLU A 69 -2.47 7.89 22.69
CA GLU A 69 -2.77 8.80 23.80
C GLU A 69 -2.61 10.27 23.39
N GLN A 70 -1.51 10.62 22.70
CA GLN A 70 -1.29 11.99 22.20
C GLN A 70 -2.36 12.42 21.20
N GLU A 71 -2.77 11.52 20.30
CA GLU A 71 -3.81 11.79 19.33
C GLU A 71 -5.19 11.91 19.98
N SER A 72 -5.46 11.12 21.03
CA SER A 72 -6.68 11.23 21.83
C SER A 72 -6.78 12.58 22.54
N LYS A 73 -5.67 13.05 23.15
CA LYS A 73 -5.61 14.38 23.78
C LYS A 73 -5.80 15.52 22.78
N ALA A 74 -5.27 15.37 21.56
CA ALA A 74 -5.41 16.37 20.51
C ALA A 74 -6.81 16.39 19.88
N ALA A 75 -7.49 15.26 19.83
CA ALA A 75 -8.82 15.17 19.25
C ALA A 75 -9.87 15.77 20.19
N SER A 76 -10.47 16.90 19.81
CA SER A 76 -11.55 17.58 20.55
C SER A 76 -12.88 16.79 20.59
N SER A 77 -12.93 15.58 20.02
CA SER A 77 -14.15 14.79 19.84
C SER A 77 -13.89 13.32 20.15
N ALA A 78 -14.92 12.59 20.59
CA ALA A 78 -14.93 11.14 20.85
C ALA A 78 -14.59 10.23 19.63
N ARG A 79 -14.14 10.80 18.52
CA ARG A 79 -13.65 10.10 17.31
C ARG A 79 -12.40 9.25 17.56
N THR A 80 -11.76 9.38 18.72
CA THR A 80 -10.64 8.53 19.16
C THR A 80 -11.13 7.39 20.06
N SER A 81 -12.35 6.92 19.86
CA SER A 81 -12.85 5.68 20.45
C SER A 81 -11.93 4.52 20.06
N GLN A 82 -10.95 4.28 20.94
CA GLN A 82 -9.90 3.26 20.94
C GLN A 82 -9.22 3.02 19.59
N LEU A 83 -8.13 3.74 19.32
CA LEU A 83 -7.21 3.38 18.25
C LEU A 83 -6.73 1.91 18.44
N PRO A 84 -6.58 1.14 17.34
CA PRO A 84 -6.14 -0.25 17.46
C PRO A 84 -4.73 -0.32 18.04
N LYS A 85 -4.55 -1.25 18.99
CA LYS A 85 -3.27 -1.54 19.64
C LYS A 85 -2.39 -2.41 18.75
N PHE A 86 -1.08 -2.36 18.97
CA PHE A 86 -0.13 -3.17 18.21
C PHE A 86 -0.15 -4.64 18.64
N GLY A 87 -0.31 -4.86 19.94
CA GLY A 87 -0.36 -6.18 20.55
C GLY A 87 1.01 -6.86 20.64
N LEU A 88 1.00 -8.00 21.32
CA LEU A 88 2.19 -8.82 21.56
C LEU A 88 2.39 -9.89 20.47
N SER A 89 3.40 -10.74 20.63
CA SER A 89 3.74 -11.80 19.67
C SER A 89 2.56 -12.74 19.35
N ALA A 90 1.68 -12.99 20.32
CA ALA A 90 0.53 -13.89 20.21
C ALA A 90 -0.79 -13.21 19.78
N ALA A 91 -0.76 -11.94 19.36
CA ALA A 91 -1.96 -11.23 18.91
C ALA A 91 -2.61 -11.91 17.70
N LEU A 92 -3.94 -11.85 17.62
CA LEU A 92 -4.68 -12.52 16.57
C LEU A 92 -4.44 -11.83 15.21
N HIS A 93 -4.41 -12.60 14.12
CA HIS A 93 -4.20 -12.05 12.79
C HIS A 93 -5.18 -10.92 12.42
N SER A 94 -6.44 -11.03 12.82
CA SER A 94 -7.44 -9.98 12.60
C SER A 94 -7.11 -8.67 13.32
N GLU A 95 -6.56 -8.75 14.53
CA GLU A 95 -6.14 -7.57 15.31
C GLU A 95 -4.92 -6.91 14.64
N VAL A 96 -3.93 -7.72 14.24
CA VAL A 96 -2.74 -7.25 13.52
C VAL A 96 -3.14 -6.58 12.20
N SER A 97 -4.06 -7.19 11.45
CA SER A 97 -4.58 -6.61 10.20
C SER A 97 -5.29 -5.27 10.44
N THR A 98 -6.17 -5.20 11.44
CA THR A 98 -6.87 -3.98 11.84
C THR A 98 -5.89 -2.86 12.22
N PHE A 99 -4.86 -3.20 12.99
CA PHE A 99 -3.79 -2.27 13.36
C PHE A 99 -3.11 -1.68 12.12
N TYR A 100 -2.59 -2.51 11.21
CA TYR A 100 -1.86 -2.02 10.05
C TYR A 100 -2.75 -1.31 9.02
N ALA A 101 -4.03 -1.65 8.93
CA ALA A 101 -4.99 -0.94 8.09
C ALA A 101 -5.22 0.50 8.59
N HIS A 102 -5.46 0.64 9.90
CA HIS A 102 -5.67 1.94 10.53
C HIS A 102 -4.40 2.79 10.51
N TRP A 103 -3.30 2.27 11.04
CA TRP A 103 -2.05 3.03 11.14
C TRP A 103 -1.35 3.24 9.80
N GLY A 104 -1.59 2.38 8.81
CA GLY A 104 -1.12 2.60 7.44
C GLY A 104 -1.79 3.79 6.74
N SER A 105 -3.01 4.14 7.16
CA SER A 105 -3.76 5.30 6.68
C SER A 105 -3.80 6.46 7.68
N PHE A 106 -2.89 6.44 8.67
CA PHE A 106 -2.87 7.37 9.80
C PHE A 106 -2.98 8.84 9.38
N ALA A 107 -3.79 9.61 10.11
CA ALA A 107 -3.90 11.05 9.98
C ALA A 107 -4.06 11.67 11.37
N THR A 108 -3.13 12.57 11.72
CA THR A 108 -3.12 13.24 13.02
C THR A 108 -4.25 14.25 13.22
N SER A 109 -4.74 14.33 14.46
CA SER A 109 -5.69 15.33 14.95
C SER A 109 -5.01 16.58 15.55
N LYS A 110 -3.68 16.56 15.75
CA LYS A 110 -2.90 17.71 16.26
C LYS A 110 -3.07 18.94 15.39
N ASP A 111 -3.01 20.15 15.93
CA ASP A 111 -3.25 21.40 15.15
C ASP A 111 -1.99 21.98 14.48
N PHE A 112 -0.81 21.66 15.01
CA PHE A 112 0.51 22.20 14.62
C PHE A 112 0.61 23.71 14.75
N SER A 113 -0.13 24.34 15.67
CA SER A 113 -0.09 25.79 15.93
C SER A 113 1.32 26.32 16.21
N TRP A 114 2.21 25.50 16.78
CA TRP A 114 3.62 25.85 16.99
C TRP A 114 4.39 26.14 15.70
N ALA A 115 3.95 25.62 14.55
CA ALA A 115 4.61 25.85 13.26
C ALA A 115 4.31 27.23 12.65
N ASP A 116 3.44 28.03 13.27
CA ASP A 116 3.11 29.38 12.82
C ASP A 116 4.35 30.30 12.95
N GLN A 117 4.74 30.97 11.87
CA GLN A 117 5.91 31.87 11.84
C GLN A 117 5.56 33.35 11.93
N TYR A 118 4.29 33.68 11.71
CA TYR A 118 3.80 35.06 11.77
C TYR A 118 2.76 35.20 12.88
N ASN A 119 2.69 36.37 13.51
CA ASN A 119 1.63 36.71 14.45
C ASN A 119 0.54 37.54 13.74
N PRO A 120 -0.64 36.98 13.43
CA PRO A 120 -1.71 37.74 12.79
C PRO A 120 -2.18 38.95 13.61
N ALA A 121 -1.97 38.96 14.93
CA ALA A 121 -2.38 40.06 15.81
C ALA A 121 -1.48 41.31 15.69
N SER A 122 -0.23 41.16 15.22
CA SER A 122 0.67 42.31 14.98
C SER A 122 0.49 42.93 13.59
N ALA A 123 -0.45 42.43 12.78
CA ALA A 123 -0.62 42.87 11.41
C ALA A 123 -1.15 44.33 11.32
N PRO A 124 -0.53 45.20 10.51
CA PRO A 124 -0.89 46.61 10.40
C PRO A 124 -2.23 46.85 9.68
N ASN A 125 -2.72 45.90 8.89
CA ASN A 125 -4.02 45.99 8.23
C ASN A 125 -4.59 44.60 7.91
N ARG A 126 -5.87 44.56 7.51
CA ARG A 126 -6.60 43.31 7.19
C ARG A 126 -5.95 42.49 6.08
N GLN A 127 -5.36 43.13 5.07
CA GLN A 127 -4.73 42.41 3.94
C GLN A 127 -3.45 41.70 4.39
N VAL A 128 -2.61 42.37 5.19
CA VAL A 128 -1.40 41.78 5.76
C VAL A 128 -1.76 40.65 6.73
N ARG A 129 -2.77 40.84 7.59
CA ARG A 129 -3.26 39.79 8.49
C ARG A 129 -3.67 38.53 7.73
N ARG A 130 -4.44 38.69 6.65
CA ARG A 130 -4.85 37.57 5.81
C ARG A 130 -3.66 36.86 5.17
N ARG A 131 -2.66 37.59 4.67
CA ARG A 131 -1.43 36.99 4.13
C ARG A 131 -0.65 36.21 5.19
N MET A 132 -0.53 36.75 6.41
CA MET A 132 0.10 36.06 7.54
C MET A 132 -0.64 34.76 7.89
N GLU A 133 -1.98 34.80 7.98
CA GLU A 133 -2.81 33.60 8.23
C GLU A 133 -2.68 32.56 7.11
N GLU A 134 -2.61 32.99 5.85
CA GLU A 134 -2.40 32.12 4.68
C GLU A 134 -1.03 31.43 4.72
N GLU A 135 0.06 32.15 5.05
CA GLU A 135 1.40 31.57 5.21
C GLU A 135 1.48 30.61 6.42
N ASN A 136 0.93 30.99 7.58
CA ASN A 136 0.84 30.10 8.74
C ASN A 136 0.11 28.81 8.40
N LYS A 137 -1.01 28.88 7.65
CA LYS A 137 -1.73 27.69 7.19
C LYS A 137 -0.85 26.79 6.31
N LYS A 138 0.04 27.35 5.48
CA LYS A 138 1.00 26.57 4.68
C LYS A 138 2.02 25.87 5.58
N PHE A 139 2.60 26.57 6.56
CA PHE A 139 3.56 25.96 7.50
C PHE A 139 2.92 24.84 8.32
N ARG A 140 1.71 25.06 8.87
CA ARG A 140 0.96 24.00 9.56
C ARG A 140 0.65 22.81 8.68
N LYS A 141 0.29 23.05 7.42
CA LYS A 141 0.03 21.96 6.45
C LYS A 141 1.31 21.18 6.15
N ALA A 142 2.45 21.85 6.01
CA ALA A 142 3.74 21.21 5.78
C ALA A 142 4.16 20.34 6.98
N ALA A 143 4.13 20.90 8.20
CA ALA A 143 4.46 20.17 9.43
C ALA A 143 3.54 18.96 9.66
N ARG A 144 2.22 19.12 9.44
CA ARG A 144 1.25 18.01 9.52
C ARG A 144 1.56 16.92 8.50
N LYS A 145 1.90 17.29 7.27
CA LYS A 145 2.22 16.34 6.20
C LYS A 145 3.47 15.53 6.59
N GLU A 146 4.53 16.21 7.01
CA GLU A 146 5.78 15.59 7.45
C GLU A 146 5.58 14.62 8.61
N TYR A 147 4.80 15.01 9.63
CA TYR A 147 4.47 14.14 10.75
C TYR A 147 3.69 12.88 10.30
N ASN A 148 2.64 13.06 9.49
CA ASN A 148 1.85 11.93 8.99
C ASN A 148 2.69 10.99 8.12
N ASP A 149 3.51 11.53 7.22
CA ASP A 149 4.39 10.74 6.36
C ASP A 149 5.39 9.94 7.21
N THR A 150 5.98 10.56 8.24
CA THR A 150 6.90 9.88 9.18
C THR A 150 6.21 8.74 9.93
N VAL A 151 5.00 8.92 10.43
CA VAL A 151 4.25 7.85 11.11
C VAL A 151 3.92 6.71 10.15
N ARG A 152 3.43 7.01 8.93
CA ARG A 152 3.09 5.98 7.92
C ARG A 152 4.32 5.21 7.46
N GLU A 153 5.46 5.88 7.38
CA GLU A 153 6.71 5.23 7.04
C GLU A 153 7.22 4.34 8.18
N LEU A 154 7.09 4.80 9.42
CA LEU A 154 7.39 3.98 10.59
C LEU A 154 6.53 2.72 10.60
N VAL A 155 5.23 2.85 10.34
CA VAL A 155 4.31 1.71 10.23
C VAL A 155 4.76 0.76 9.12
N SER A 156 5.14 1.29 7.96
CA SER A 156 5.67 0.49 6.84
C SER A 156 7.00 -0.20 7.19
N TYR A 157 7.86 0.46 7.95
CA TYR A 157 9.13 -0.08 8.45
C TYR A 157 8.91 -1.26 9.41
N VAL A 158 7.97 -1.09 10.34
CA VAL A 158 7.58 -2.12 11.33
C VAL A 158 6.92 -3.30 10.61
N LYS A 159 5.98 -3.02 9.69
CA LYS A 159 5.27 -4.04 8.89
C LYS A 159 6.21 -4.99 8.16
N LYS A 160 7.31 -4.48 7.62
CA LYS A 160 8.35 -5.28 6.91
C LYS A 160 9.16 -6.19 7.84
N ARG A 161 9.19 -5.92 9.15
CA ARG A 161 9.99 -6.66 10.14
C ARG A 161 9.16 -7.57 11.03
N ASP A 162 7.86 -7.31 11.12
CA ASP A 162 6.94 -8.08 11.96
C ASP A 162 6.90 -9.55 11.55
N LYS A 163 7.41 -10.42 12.43
CA LYS A 163 7.48 -11.88 12.18
C LYS A 163 6.10 -12.51 12.03
N ARG A 164 5.07 -11.94 12.65
CA ARG A 164 3.68 -12.42 12.51
C ARG A 164 3.26 -12.33 11.05
N LEU A 165 3.47 -11.16 10.44
CA LEU A 165 3.12 -10.92 9.03
C LEU A 165 4.01 -11.67 8.06
N ILE A 166 5.32 -11.77 8.33
CA ILE A 166 6.24 -12.53 7.47
C ILE A 166 5.82 -14.01 7.42
N ALA A 167 5.48 -14.61 8.56
CA ALA A 167 5.03 -15.99 8.62
C ALA A 167 3.73 -16.20 7.82
N ILE A 168 2.77 -15.28 7.92
CA ILE A 168 1.53 -15.32 7.14
C ILE A 168 1.81 -15.20 5.65
N GLN A 169 2.62 -14.22 5.23
CA GLN A 169 2.98 -14.03 3.83
C GLN A 169 3.69 -15.26 3.25
N GLN A 170 4.56 -15.91 4.03
CA GLN A 170 5.23 -17.14 3.62
C GLN A 170 4.25 -18.31 3.48
N ALA A 171 3.32 -18.47 4.43
CA ALA A 171 2.29 -19.51 4.37
C ALA A 171 1.34 -19.31 3.17
N GLU A 172 0.92 -18.07 2.91
CA GLU A 172 0.09 -17.71 1.76
C GLU A 172 0.82 -17.94 0.43
N ALA A 173 2.10 -17.56 0.36
CA ALA A 173 2.94 -17.79 -0.82
C ALA A 173 3.15 -19.30 -1.08
N ALA A 174 3.38 -20.10 -0.04
CA ALA A 174 3.51 -21.55 -0.16
C ALA A 174 2.21 -22.20 -0.68
N LYS A 175 1.06 -21.82 -0.10
CA LYS A 175 -0.25 -22.30 -0.54
C LYS A 175 -0.57 -21.89 -1.98
N LYS A 176 -0.18 -20.68 -2.38
CA LYS A 176 -0.34 -20.20 -3.76
C LYS A 176 0.54 -20.99 -4.73
N ALA A 177 1.80 -21.23 -4.37
CA ALA A 177 2.73 -22.02 -5.19
C ALA A 177 2.25 -23.47 -5.35
N GLU A 178 1.72 -24.09 -4.29
CA GLU A 178 1.12 -25.42 -4.35
C GLU A 178 -0.08 -25.46 -5.31
N ARG A 179 -0.97 -24.46 -5.23
CA ARG A 179 -2.11 -24.35 -6.14
C ARG A 179 -1.68 -24.16 -7.60
N GLU A 180 -0.70 -23.31 -7.84
CA GLU A 180 -0.14 -23.06 -9.18
C GLU A 180 0.55 -24.32 -9.74
N ALA A 181 1.28 -25.07 -8.90
CA ALA A 181 1.90 -26.33 -9.29
C ALA A 181 0.87 -27.42 -9.62
N ALA A 182 -0.18 -27.55 -8.80
CA ALA A 182 -1.28 -28.49 -9.06
C ALA A 182 -2.03 -28.15 -10.35
N GLU A 183 -2.26 -26.86 -10.62
CA GLU A 183 -2.89 -26.42 -11.87
C GLU A 183 -1.98 -26.66 -13.08
N ALA A 184 -0.67 -26.41 -12.97
CA ALA A 184 0.30 -26.70 -14.01
C ALA A 184 0.39 -28.20 -14.32
N GLU A 185 0.37 -29.05 -13.30
CA GLU A 185 0.35 -30.50 -13.47
C GLU A 185 -0.94 -30.97 -14.15
N ARG A 186 -2.10 -30.46 -13.73
CA ARG A 186 -3.38 -30.77 -14.37
C ARG A 186 -3.37 -30.38 -15.85
N ARG A 187 -2.91 -29.17 -16.18
CA ARG A 187 -2.76 -28.70 -17.57
C ARG A 187 -1.80 -29.57 -18.38
N ARG A 188 -0.70 -30.05 -17.77
CA ARG A 188 0.25 -30.97 -18.42
C ARG A 188 -0.42 -32.30 -18.75
N ARG A 189 -1.13 -32.90 -17.79
CA ARG A 189 -1.88 -34.17 -17.99
C ARG A 189 -2.94 -34.04 -19.08
N GLU A 190 -3.74 -32.97 -19.07
CA GLU A 190 -4.75 -32.71 -20.10
C GLU A 190 -4.11 -32.57 -21.51
N ARG A 191 -2.92 -31.97 -21.61
CA ARG A 191 -2.18 -31.84 -22.88
C ARG A 191 -1.63 -33.18 -23.37
N GLU A 192 -1.06 -33.98 -22.48
CA GLU A 192 -0.56 -35.33 -22.79
C GLU A 192 -1.70 -36.25 -23.22
N GLU A 193 -2.85 -36.21 -22.55
CA GLU A 193 -4.04 -36.98 -22.92
C GLU A 193 -4.58 -36.56 -24.30
N ARG A 194 -4.68 -35.26 -24.57
CA ARG A 194 -5.09 -34.76 -25.90
C ARG A 194 -4.14 -35.22 -27.00
N GLN A 195 -2.82 -35.21 -26.75
CA GLN A 195 -1.83 -35.70 -27.71
C GLN A 195 -1.96 -37.21 -27.94
N ARG A 196 -2.16 -38.00 -26.88
CA ARG A 196 -2.41 -39.45 -27.00
C ARG A 196 -3.67 -39.71 -27.83
N ASN A 197 -4.79 -39.08 -27.48
CA ASN A 197 -6.05 -39.24 -28.19
C ASN A 197 -5.93 -38.85 -29.67
N ALA A 198 -5.18 -37.78 -29.99
CA ALA A 198 -4.90 -37.39 -31.37
C ALA A 198 -4.03 -38.43 -32.11
N SER A 199 -3.05 -39.05 -31.43
CA SER A 199 -2.20 -40.08 -32.04
C SER A 199 -2.90 -41.44 -32.24
N THR A 200 -3.89 -41.75 -31.42
CA THR A 200 -4.71 -42.98 -31.52
C THR A 200 -5.98 -42.77 -32.33
N TYR A 201 -6.25 -41.56 -32.80
CA TYR A 201 -7.41 -41.25 -33.61
C TYR A 201 -7.25 -41.91 -34.98
N VAL A 202 -8.04 -42.94 -35.24
CA VAL A 202 -8.24 -43.52 -36.56
C VAL A 202 -9.47 -42.84 -37.15
N GLU A 203 -9.32 -42.21 -38.32
CA GLU A 203 -10.45 -41.61 -39.03
C GLU A 203 -11.52 -42.68 -39.28
N ALA A 204 -12.78 -42.33 -39.04
CA ALA A 204 -13.88 -43.25 -39.28
C ALA A 204 -14.06 -43.48 -40.79
N ASP A 205 -14.26 -44.73 -41.22
CA ASP A 205 -14.30 -45.17 -42.63
C ASP A 205 -15.24 -44.37 -43.56
N TRP A 206 -16.26 -43.70 -43.02
CA TRP A 206 -17.18 -42.85 -43.78
C TRP A 206 -16.58 -41.49 -44.20
N ILE A 207 -15.46 -41.05 -43.60
CA ILE A 207 -14.71 -39.84 -44.00
C ILE A 207 -13.80 -40.16 -45.19
N THR A 208 -13.07 -41.28 -45.13
CA THR A 208 -12.16 -41.73 -46.18
C THR A 208 -12.88 -42.11 -47.48
N ALA A 209 -14.12 -42.61 -47.40
CA ALA A 209 -14.93 -42.95 -48.57
C ALA A 209 -15.36 -41.74 -49.43
N SER A 210 -15.28 -40.50 -48.91
CA SER A 210 -15.71 -39.29 -49.61
C SER A 210 -14.61 -38.64 -50.47
N GLU A 211 -13.33 -38.90 -50.17
CA GLU A 211 -12.19 -38.36 -50.95
C GLU A 211 -11.89 -39.17 -52.23
N GLY A 212 -12.48 -40.38 -52.36
CA GLY A 212 -12.36 -41.23 -53.55
C GLY A 212 -13.30 -40.89 -54.70
N VAL A 213 -14.21 -39.93 -54.51
CA VAL A 213 -15.09 -39.44 -55.58
C VAL A 213 -14.50 -38.14 -56.12
N ALA A 214 -13.31 -38.24 -56.73
CA ALA A 214 -12.88 -37.25 -57.69
C ALA A 214 -13.92 -37.25 -58.81
N TYR A 215 -14.59 -36.12 -59.00
CA TYR A 215 -15.55 -35.84 -60.04
C TYR A 215 -15.11 -36.44 -61.38
N GLU A 216 -15.76 -37.52 -61.82
CA GLU A 216 -15.88 -37.84 -63.24
C GLU A 216 -16.76 -36.73 -63.83
N GLU A 217 -16.12 -35.73 -64.42
CA GLU A 217 -16.76 -34.76 -65.30
C GLU A 217 -17.19 -35.54 -66.56
N SER A 218 -18.43 -36.05 -66.54
CA SER A 218 -19.07 -36.59 -67.73
C SER A 218 -19.55 -35.40 -68.59
N GLU A 219 -18.72 -35.01 -69.54
CA GLU A 219 -19.14 -34.30 -70.75
C GLU A 219 -20.05 -35.23 -71.57
N GLU A 220 -21.35 -34.98 -71.60
CA GLU A 220 -22.20 -35.38 -72.74
C GLU A 220 -23.16 -34.25 -73.11
N GLU A 221 -23.11 -33.94 -74.40
CA GLU A 221 -23.70 -32.84 -75.16
C GLU A 221 -25.24 -32.93 -75.21
N GLU A 222 -25.92 -31.78 -75.12
CA GLU A 222 -27.24 -31.60 -75.76
C GLU A 222 -27.07 -30.58 -76.89
N GLU A 223 -27.06 -31.09 -78.13
CA GLU A 223 -27.13 -30.32 -79.38
C GLU A 223 -28.41 -29.46 -79.44
N GLU A 224 -28.24 -28.19 -79.81
CA GLU A 224 -29.29 -27.38 -80.41
C GLU A 224 -29.72 -27.96 -81.78
N GLU A 225 -31.01 -28.01 -82.07
CA GLU A 225 -31.51 -27.57 -83.38
C GLU A 225 -32.99 -27.09 -83.32
N GLU A 226 -33.12 -25.76 -83.19
CA GLU A 226 -33.95 -24.83 -83.97
C GLU A 226 -35.30 -25.29 -84.59
N LYS A 227 -36.39 -24.50 -84.36
CA LYS A 227 -37.23 -23.85 -85.41
C LYS A 227 -38.47 -23.09 -84.90
N PRO A 228 -39.09 -22.14 -85.68
CA PRO A 228 -39.08 -20.73 -85.32
C PRO A 228 -40.51 -20.08 -85.40
N PRO A 229 -40.70 -18.81 -85.82
CA PRO A 229 -41.43 -17.78 -85.09
C PRO A 229 -42.90 -17.62 -85.53
N MET A 230 -43.69 -16.90 -84.74
CA MET A 230 -44.83 -16.13 -85.27
C MET A 230 -44.88 -14.79 -84.56
N GLY A 231 -44.93 -13.72 -85.36
CA GLY A 231 -44.97 -12.32 -84.91
C GLY A 231 -46.34 -11.83 -84.48
#